data_AF-A0A9E4CPI2-F1
#
_entry.id   AF-A0A9E4CPI2-F1
#
_cell.length_a   1.000
_cell.length_b   1.000
_cell.length_c   1.000
_cell.angle_alpha   90.00
_cell.angle_beta   90.00
_cell.angle_gamma   90.00
#
_symmetry.space_group_name_H-M   'P 1'
#
loop_
_entity.id
_entity.type
_entity.pdbx_description
1 polymer ?
#
loop_
_entity_poly.entity_id
_entity_poly.type
_entity_poly.pdbx_seq_one_letter_code
_entity_poly.pdbx_strand_id
1 'polypeptide(L)'
;MADTRFVLLATPYAWSTPHPVNDHVAELADGLVAMREAGEDAPMPVVVAPGVGADARRRTRRALRDLAKGASLSTLLEEHSLAATAPGSRHESPGAHDFPLVALPMPVGPASVSLRAALRALLNRDEFDLVHVHDPLANDLVRFVIKQWPGLTVATQHGPVGGGVASALAGPLRERTIDGIDRWIVPDTGEADEAIAELVADRVEPARLPVRVTSSAVRGGNGSVVVVGRGDDDDAAIRLLVRDLAPLLDSRPELTLTLLSRWGTHHRPTTPRGLRGRVLAVEADTREQADAVFAGAGAFLSLPGTHRRMADEARAAGVPVVELGTPEPDPDALHVLVAEALDAPALEASMPTSIDVARHHVREYDRLHERIQVHIASPAASEKNCVIDLHMHTSHSWDCATDPAALLHVAREVGLTAVAVTDHNEISGALACAELADEYGIQVIVGEEVKTSQGEVIGLFLTERIEPGLTWHETITRIREQDGLVYVPHPFDRLHTIPDVHLLRDTLDEIDAFETYNARLPFDQYNRDAERFARKYNLVEGAGSDSHVVQGLGTAAVHMPAWDDKESFLLALGQGEILKRPKSLLYLQGLKWVNDLTGRSKRPPAELADRP
;
A
#
# COMPACT_ATOMS: atom_id res chain seq x y z
N MET A 1 -21.17 -17.78 11.07
CA MET A 1 -19.75 -17.39 11.14
C MET A 1 -19.69 -16.03 10.47
N ALA A 2 -19.44 -14.97 11.23
CA ALA A 2 -19.27 -13.64 10.65
C ALA A 2 -18.14 -13.69 9.61
N ASP A 3 -18.28 -12.91 8.54
CA ASP A 3 -17.26 -12.76 7.49
C ASP A 3 -15.94 -12.40 8.18
N THR A 4 -15.03 -13.37 8.27
CA THR A 4 -13.76 -13.15 8.95
C THR A 4 -12.91 -12.34 8.00
N ARG A 5 -12.69 -11.08 8.36
CA ARG A 5 -11.80 -10.16 7.66
C ARG A 5 -10.35 -10.60 7.83
N PHE A 6 -9.55 -10.59 6.77
CA PHE A 6 -8.13 -10.97 6.82
C PHE A 6 -7.21 -9.80 6.46
N VAL A 7 -6.02 -9.79 7.06
CA VAL A 7 -4.93 -8.88 6.68
C VAL A 7 -3.69 -9.69 6.32
N LEU A 8 -3.06 -9.40 5.18
CA LEU A 8 -1.82 -10.06 4.80
C LEU A 8 -0.62 -9.23 5.28
N LEU A 9 0.24 -9.80 6.13
CA LEU A 9 1.47 -9.18 6.60
C LEU A 9 2.67 -9.72 5.81
N ALA A 10 3.33 -8.91 4.99
CA ALA A 10 4.46 -9.35 4.17
C ALA A 10 5.80 -8.80 4.69
N THR A 11 6.74 -9.70 5.03
CA THR A 11 8.11 -9.34 5.41
C THR A 11 9.12 -9.78 4.36
N PRO A 12 10.15 -8.97 4.07
CA PRO A 12 11.18 -9.30 3.08
C PRO A 12 12.28 -10.20 3.66
N TYR A 13 12.30 -10.39 4.98
CA TYR A 13 13.36 -11.12 5.67
C TYR A 13 12.98 -12.58 5.90
N ALA A 14 13.96 -13.46 5.79
CA ALA A 14 13.74 -14.89 6.00
C ALA A 14 13.26 -15.17 7.43
N TRP A 15 12.11 -15.83 7.55
CA TRP A 15 11.44 -16.02 8.84
C TRP A 15 12.28 -16.83 9.84
N SER A 16 13.12 -17.76 9.35
CA SER A 16 14.01 -18.57 10.21
C SER A 16 15.31 -17.85 10.60
N THR A 17 15.56 -16.65 10.08
CA THR A 17 16.73 -15.87 10.45
C THR A 17 16.25 -14.82 11.44
N PRO A 18 16.89 -14.70 12.62
CA PRO A 18 16.56 -13.65 13.56
C PRO A 18 16.64 -12.29 12.84
N HIS A 19 15.56 -11.52 12.88
CA HIS A 19 15.54 -10.19 12.29
C HIS A 19 14.57 -9.29 13.05
N PRO A 20 14.93 -8.04 13.37
CA PRO A 20 14.10 -7.16 14.19
C PRO A 20 12.70 -6.93 13.57
N VAL A 21 12.63 -6.87 12.24
CA VAL A 21 11.38 -6.70 11.48
C VAL A 21 10.48 -7.93 11.58
N ASN A 22 11.04 -9.15 11.60
CA ASN A 22 10.23 -10.36 11.74
C ASN A 22 9.63 -10.46 13.14
N ASP A 23 10.39 -10.09 14.17
CA ASP A 23 9.85 -10.01 15.52
C ASP A 23 8.70 -8.99 15.60
N HIS A 24 8.84 -7.81 14.97
CA HIS A 24 7.77 -6.83 14.92
C HIS A 24 6.51 -7.36 14.21
N VAL A 25 6.67 -8.02 13.06
CA VAL A 25 5.57 -8.65 12.32
C VAL A 25 4.85 -9.68 13.19
N ALA A 26 5.61 -10.50 13.93
CA ALA A 26 5.05 -11.48 14.84
C ALA A 26 4.30 -10.81 15.99
N GLU A 27 4.86 -9.77 16.61
CA GLU A 27 4.19 -9.02 17.68
C GLU A 27 2.88 -8.36 17.23
N LEU A 28 2.84 -7.80 16.01
CA LEU A 28 1.63 -7.26 15.41
C LEU A 28 0.59 -8.36 15.17
N ALA A 29 1.02 -9.50 14.58
CA ALA A 29 0.13 -10.63 14.34
C ALA A 29 -0.46 -11.20 15.64
N ASP A 30 0.35 -11.41 16.67
CA ASP A 30 -0.11 -11.84 17.99
C ASP A 30 -1.07 -10.83 18.62
N GLY A 31 -0.79 -9.53 18.46
CA GLY A 31 -1.67 -8.46 18.94
C GLY A 31 -3.04 -8.48 18.26
N LEU A 32 -3.09 -8.71 16.95
CA LEU A 32 -4.35 -8.83 16.19
C LEU A 32 -5.14 -10.06 16.64
N VAL A 33 -4.49 -11.20 16.88
CA VAL A 33 -5.14 -12.40 17.42
C VAL A 33 -5.70 -12.11 18.82
N ALA A 34 -4.91 -11.49 19.70
CA ALA A 34 -5.32 -11.14 21.06
C ALA A 34 -6.50 -10.15 21.08
N MET A 35 -6.55 -9.18 20.16
CA MET A 35 -7.71 -8.29 19.98
C MET A 35 -8.98 -9.10 19.68
N ARG A 36 -8.89 -10.07 18.75
CA ARG A 36 -10.03 -10.92 18.38
C ARG A 36 -10.50 -11.79 19.53
N GLU A 37 -9.58 -12.37 20.29
CA GLU A 37 -9.89 -13.16 21.49
C GLU A 37 -10.57 -12.32 22.58
N ALA A 38 -10.21 -11.04 22.67
CA ALA A 38 -10.87 -10.06 23.54
C ALA A 38 -12.26 -9.60 23.01
N GLY A 39 -12.67 -10.05 21.82
CA GLY A 39 -13.93 -9.65 21.19
C GLY A 39 -13.89 -8.30 20.49
N GLU A 40 -12.71 -7.73 20.24
CA GLU A 40 -12.54 -6.51 19.45
C GLU A 40 -12.62 -6.83 17.94
N ASP A 41 -13.08 -5.87 17.14
CA ASP A 41 -13.12 -5.99 15.69
C ASP A 41 -11.71 -5.78 15.10
N ALA A 42 -11.02 -6.87 14.81
CA ALA A 42 -9.68 -6.88 14.22
C ALA A 42 -9.58 -7.95 13.13
N PRO A 43 -8.85 -7.69 12.03
CA PRO A 43 -8.65 -8.69 10.98
C PRO A 43 -7.76 -9.84 11.45
N MET A 44 -8.00 -11.04 10.92
CA MET A 44 -7.15 -12.21 11.11
C MET A 44 -5.84 -12.05 10.29
N PRO A 45 -4.65 -12.07 10.92
CA PRO A 45 -3.41 -11.91 10.19
C PRO A 45 -3.02 -13.16 9.38
N VAL A 46 -2.44 -12.95 8.20
CA VAL A 46 -1.75 -13.96 7.40
C VAL A 46 -0.35 -13.48 7.06
N VAL A 47 0.67 -14.12 7.65
CA VAL A 47 2.06 -13.70 7.44
C VAL A 47 2.63 -14.36 6.19
N VAL A 48 3.23 -13.58 5.30
CA VAL A 48 3.97 -14.05 4.12
C VAL A 48 5.43 -13.66 4.26
N ALA A 49 6.32 -14.65 4.22
CA ALA A 49 7.74 -14.44 4.40
C ALA A 49 8.58 -15.42 3.56
N PRO A 50 9.83 -15.07 3.20
CA PRO A 50 10.81 -16.04 2.76
C PRO A 50 11.01 -17.18 3.78
N GLY A 51 10.88 -18.42 3.30
CA GLY A 51 10.81 -19.62 4.12
C GLY A 51 12.04 -20.53 4.04
N VAL A 52 12.44 -21.10 5.18
CA VAL A 52 13.67 -21.89 5.33
C VAL A 52 13.39 -23.24 5.99
N GLY A 53 12.82 -24.16 5.19
CA GLY A 53 12.59 -25.56 5.58
C GLY A 53 11.89 -26.33 4.46
N ALA A 54 12.29 -27.59 4.19
CA ALA A 54 11.68 -28.38 3.11
C ALA A 54 10.20 -28.68 3.38
N ASP A 55 9.84 -28.88 4.66
CA ASP A 55 8.50 -29.24 5.09
C ASP A 55 7.56 -28.03 5.13
N ALA A 56 7.99 -26.90 5.70
CA ALA A 56 7.28 -25.63 5.59
C ALA A 56 6.96 -25.28 4.12
N ARG A 57 7.94 -25.39 3.22
CA ARG A 57 7.73 -25.18 1.77
C ARG A 57 6.75 -26.19 1.15
N ARG A 58 6.75 -27.46 1.59
CA ARG A 58 5.78 -28.46 1.13
C ARG A 58 4.36 -28.13 1.58
N ARG A 59 4.18 -27.72 2.85
CA ARG A 59 2.89 -27.31 3.40
C ARG A 59 2.37 -26.06 2.70
N THR A 60 3.19 -25.02 2.55
CA THR A 60 2.84 -23.82 1.77
C THR A 60 2.44 -24.17 0.34
N ARG A 61 3.17 -25.06 -0.36
CA ARG A 61 2.79 -25.50 -1.72
C ARG A 61 1.51 -26.33 -1.77
N ARG A 62 1.16 -27.06 -0.71
CA ARG A 62 -0.12 -27.77 -0.62
C ARG A 62 -1.24 -26.75 -0.39
N ALA A 63 -1.09 -25.92 0.63
CA ALA A 63 -1.98 -24.82 0.96
C ALA A 63 -2.31 -23.95 -0.28
N LEU A 64 -1.29 -23.43 -0.97
CA LEU A 64 -1.47 -22.62 -2.17
C LEU A 64 -2.16 -23.36 -3.33
N ARG A 65 -1.99 -24.68 -3.44
CA ARG A 65 -2.69 -25.48 -4.45
C ARG A 65 -4.15 -25.67 -4.10
N ASP A 66 -4.48 -25.84 -2.83
CA ASP A 66 -5.86 -26.05 -2.38
C ASP A 66 -6.62 -24.70 -2.39
N LEU A 67 -5.95 -23.59 -2.08
CA LEU A 67 -6.42 -22.22 -2.39
C LEU A 67 -6.74 -22.04 -3.87
N ALA A 68 -5.84 -22.44 -4.76
CA ALA A 68 -6.06 -22.34 -6.21
C ALA A 68 -7.21 -23.22 -6.72
N LYS A 69 -7.69 -24.18 -5.92
CA LYS A 69 -8.87 -25.01 -6.22
C LYS A 69 -10.15 -24.47 -5.57
N GLY A 70 -10.09 -23.34 -4.88
CA GLY A 70 -11.25 -22.69 -4.26
C GLY A 70 -11.45 -22.97 -2.76
N ALA A 71 -10.48 -23.56 -2.05
CA ALA A 71 -10.54 -23.62 -0.59
C ALA A 71 -10.58 -22.18 0.00
N SER A 72 -11.33 -21.96 1.08
CA SER A 72 -11.35 -20.67 1.79
C SER A 72 -10.13 -20.52 2.70
N LEU A 73 -9.72 -19.29 3.00
CA LEU A 73 -8.60 -19.04 3.91
C LEU A 73 -8.85 -19.66 5.29
N SER A 74 -10.08 -19.58 5.80
CA SER A 74 -10.47 -20.21 7.07
C SER A 74 -10.23 -21.73 7.07
N THR A 75 -10.61 -22.44 6.01
CA THR A 75 -10.36 -23.89 5.90
C THR A 75 -8.86 -24.20 5.88
N LEU A 76 -8.04 -23.34 5.29
CA LEU A 76 -6.59 -23.52 5.34
C LEU A 76 -5.98 -23.34 6.73
N LEU A 77 -6.50 -22.42 7.53
CA LEU A 77 -6.07 -22.24 8.92
C LEU A 77 -6.32 -23.51 9.73
N GLU A 78 -7.49 -24.12 9.54
CA GLU A 78 -7.90 -25.33 10.24
C GLU A 78 -7.14 -26.59 9.77
N GLU A 79 -6.99 -26.79 8.44
CA GLU A 79 -6.51 -28.05 7.87
C GLU A 79 -4.99 -28.13 7.69
N HIS A 80 -4.31 -26.98 7.51
CA HIS A 80 -2.90 -26.98 7.12
C HIS A 80 -1.94 -26.50 8.18
N SER A 81 -2.46 -25.99 9.31
CA SER A 81 -1.69 -25.49 10.46
C SER A 81 -0.38 -24.85 9.97
N LEU A 82 -0.52 -23.78 9.16
CA LEU A 82 0.62 -23.04 8.62
C LEU A 82 1.52 -22.69 9.81
N ALA A 83 2.67 -23.35 9.90
CA ALA A 83 3.35 -23.57 11.17
C ALA A 83 3.62 -22.26 11.91
N ALA A 84 3.10 -22.16 13.12
CA ALA A 84 3.46 -21.15 14.08
C ALA A 84 4.90 -21.37 14.52
N THR A 85 5.84 -20.67 13.90
CA THR A 85 7.25 -20.71 14.28
C THR A 85 7.67 -19.34 14.74
N ALA A 86 8.32 -19.23 15.90
CA ALA A 86 8.92 -17.98 16.33
C ALA A 86 9.95 -17.50 15.30
N PRO A 87 10.02 -16.19 15.01
CA PRO A 87 11.11 -15.62 14.22
C PRO A 87 12.48 -16.09 14.73
N GLY A 88 13.40 -16.39 13.81
CA GLY A 88 14.76 -16.83 14.17
C GLY A 88 14.90 -18.28 14.64
N SER A 89 13.80 -19.00 14.87
CA SER A 89 13.86 -20.43 15.18
C SER A 89 14.30 -21.25 13.94
N ARG A 90 15.41 -22.00 14.07
CA ARG A 90 15.85 -23.00 13.07
C ARG A 90 15.06 -24.30 13.15
N HIS A 91 14.34 -24.52 14.24
CA HIS A 91 13.52 -25.70 14.52
C HIS A 91 12.06 -25.26 14.71
N GLU A 92 11.15 -25.95 14.02
CA GLU A 92 9.71 -25.74 14.16
C GLU A 92 9.29 -26.19 15.58
N SER A 93 8.90 -25.24 16.45
CA SER A 93 8.20 -25.54 17.70
C SER A 93 6.70 -25.34 17.47
N PRO A 94 5.88 -26.40 17.41
CA PRO A 94 4.43 -26.25 17.30
C PRO A 94 3.87 -25.41 18.45
N GLY A 95 3.06 -24.39 18.14
CA GLY A 95 2.37 -23.57 19.15
C GLY A 95 3.14 -22.35 19.66
N ALA A 96 4.13 -21.84 18.92
CA ALA A 96 4.83 -20.61 19.32
C ALA A 96 3.97 -19.33 19.14
N HIS A 97 3.01 -19.36 18.23
CA HIS A 97 2.11 -18.26 17.86
C HIS A 97 0.75 -18.82 17.41
N ASP A 98 -0.29 -17.99 17.43
CA ASP A 98 -1.65 -18.39 17.02
C ASP A 98 -2.06 -17.83 15.65
N PHE A 99 -1.07 -17.47 14.81
CA PHE A 99 -1.29 -16.96 13.46
C PHE A 99 -0.65 -17.84 12.36
N PRO A 100 -1.22 -17.85 11.14
CA PRO A 100 -0.69 -18.57 9.98
C PRO A 100 0.55 -17.93 9.34
N LEU A 101 1.54 -18.76 9.01
CA LEU A 101 2.74 -18.39 8.23
C LEU A 101 2.82 -19.08 6.86
N VAL A 102 2.76 -18.29 5.79
CA VAL A 102 2.99 -18.69 4.40
C VAL A 102 4.47 -18.53 4.04
N ALA A 103 5.24 -19.60 4.26
CA ALA A 103 6.68 -19.65 4.00
C ALA A 103 6.98 -19.92 2.51
N LEU A 104 7.56 -18.95 1.80
CA LEU A 104 7.82 -19.04 0.34
C LEU A 104 9.29 -19.41 0.01
N PRO A 105 9.56 -20.29 -0.97
CA PRO A 105 10.92 -20.47 -1.48
C PRO A 105 11.43 -19.18 -2.14
N MET A 106 12.58 -18.68 -1.69
CA MET A 106 13.32 -17.63 -2.40
C MET A 106 14.33 -18.20 -3.40
N PRO A 107 14.63 -17.48 -4.49
CA PRO A 107 14.07 -16.18 -4.85
C PRO A 107 12.66 -16.26 -5.47
N VAL A 108 11.81 -15.28 -5.16
CA VAL A 108 10.58 -14.99 -5.93
C VAL A 108 10.97 -14.22 -7.21
N GLY A 109 11.88 -14.79 -7.99
CA GLY A 109 12.37 -14.19 -9.23
C GLY A 109 11.52 -14.58 -10.45
N PRO A 110 11.83 -14.04 -11.65
CA PRO A 110 11.12 -14.34 -12.90
C PRO A 110 11.10 -15.84 -13.29
N ALA A 111 12.02 -16.65 -12.76
CA ALA A 111 12.05 -18.10 -12.99
C ALA A 111 10.95 -18.90 -12.23
N SER A 112 10.37 -18.35 -11.17
CA SER A 112 9.46 -19.08 -10.26
C SER A 112 7.98 -18.94 -10.67
N VAL A 113 7.62 -19.32 -11.90
CA VAL A 113 6.27 -19.10 -12.48
C VAL A 113 5.14 -19.65 -11.60
N SER A 114 5.30 -20.89 -11.11
CA SER A 114 4.31 -21.54 -10.24
C SER A 114 4.12 -20.83 -8.90
N LEU A 115 5.20 -20.27 -8.34
CA LEU A 115 5.15 -19.51 -7.10
C LEU A 115 4.43 -18.18 -7.28
N ARG A 116 4.70 -17.46 -8.38
CA ARG A 116 4.01 -16.20 -8.70
C ARG A 116 2.53 -16.41 -9.00
N ALA A 117 2.19 -17.49 -9.71
CA ALA A 117 0.80 -17.85 -9.97
C ALA A 117 0.05 -18.16 -8.66
N ALA A 118 0.68 -18.90 -7.76
CA ALA A 118 0.12 -19.20 -6.46
C ALA A 118 -0.04 -17.94 -5.56
N LEU A 119 0.98 -17.07 -5.53
CA LEU A 119 0.90 -15.82 -4.77
C LEU A 119 -0.14 -14.86 -5.34
N ARG A 120 -0.30 -14.79 -6.67
CA ARG A 120 -1.44 -14.07 -7.28
C ARG A 120 -2.78 -14.66 -6.90
N ALA A 121 -2.91 -15.99 -6.88
CA ALA A 121 -4.14 -16.64 -6.48
C ALA A 121 -4.49 -16.35 -5.01
N LEU A 122 -3.48 -16.17 -4.14
CA LEU A 122 -3.67 -15.71 -2.77
C LEU A 122 -4.07 -14.23 -2.71
N LEU A 123 -3.39 -13.35 -3.47
CA LEU A 123 -3.65 -11.90 -3.46
C LEU A 123 -4.95 -11.49 -4.17
N ASN A 124 -5.54 -12.34 -5.00
CA ASN A 124 -6.80 -12.05 -5.68
C ASN A 124 -8.02 -12.59 -4.91
N ARG A 125 -7.88 -12.86 -3.62
CA ARG A 125 -8.99 -13.34 -2.80
C ARG A 125 -9.70 -12.17 -2.15
N ASP A 126 -11.02 -12.16 -2.26
CA ASP A 126 -11.87 -11.10 -1.71
C ASP A 126 -11.98 -11.15 -0.17
N GLU A 127 -11.39 -12.16 0.47
CA GLU A 127 -11.32 -12.31 1.94
C GLU A 127 -10.30 -11.37 2.60
N PHE A 128 -9.34 -10.82 1.85
CA PHE A 128 -8.37 -9.86 2.38
C PHE A 128 -8.92 -8.43 2.30
N ASP A 129 -8.96 -7.74 3.44
CA ASP A 129 -9.32 -6.33 3.51
C ASP A 129 -8.18 -5.45 2.95
N LEU A 130 -6.95 -5.78 3.33
CA LEU A 130 -5.76 -5.04 2.93
C LEU A 130 -4.49 -5.91 3.01
N VAL A 131 -3.43 -5.40 2.40
CA VAL A 131 -2.08 -5.90 2.57
C VAL A 131 -1.26 -4.89 3.37
N HIS A 132 -0.51 -5.36 4.35
CA HIS A 132 0.47 -4.59 5.08
C HIS A 132 1.86 -5.16 4.84
N VAL A 133 2.73 -4.37 4.22
CA VAL A 133 4.11 -4.75 3.89
C VAL A 133 5.12 -4.09 4.81
N HIS A 134 6.25 -4.75 5.07
CA HIS A 134 7.34 -4.21 5.85
C HIS A 134 8.58 -4.01 4.97
N ASP A 135 9.27 -2.88 5.13
CA ASP A 135 10.43 -2.46 4.32
C ASP A 135 10.22 -2.67 2.80
N PRO A 136 9.28 -1.93 2.19
CA PRO A 136 8.75 -2.19 0.85
C PRO A 136 9.78 -2.26 -0.29
N LEU A 137 10.97 -1.67 -0.10
CA LEU A 137 12.05 -1.67 -1.10
C LEU A 137 13.13 -2.74 -0.88
N ALA A 138 13.06 -3.52 0.21
CA ALA A 138 14.14 -4.42 0.61
C ALA A 138 14.34 -5.62 -0.32
N ASN A 139 13.26 -6.19 -0.91
CA ASN A 139 13.38 -7.35 -1.79
C ASN A 139 12.30 -7.45 -2.89
N ASP A 140 12.40 -8.46 -3.77
CA ASP A 140 11.45 -8.70 -4.87
C ASP A 140 10.09 -9.22 -4.41
N LEU A 141 10.01 -9.92 -3.27
CA LEU A 141 8.74 -10.49 -2.76
C LEU A 141 7.76 -9.38 -2.42
N VAL A 142 8.18 -8.42 -1.61
CA VAL A 142 7.32 -7.34 -1.14
C VAL A 142 6.91 -6.44 -2.31
N ARG A 143 7.84 -6.13 -3.22
CA ARG A 143 7.53 -5.40 -4.46
C ARG A 143 6.54 -6.15 -5.35
N PHE A 144 6.65 -7.46 -5.44
CA PHE A 144 5.67 -8.27 -6.17
C PHE A 144 4.30 -8.20 -5.49
N VAL A 145 4.23 -8.31 -4.17
CA VAL A 145 2.98 -8.18 -3.41
C VAL A 145 2.31 -6.84 -3.70
N ILE A 146 3.02 -5.72 -3.52
CA ILE A 146 2.50 -4.36 -3.79
C ILE A 146 2.01 -4.25 -5.24
N LYS A 147 2.76 -4.78 -6.20
CA LYS A 147 2.41 -4.70 -7.62
C LYS A 147 1.21 -5.55 -8.01
N GLN A 148 0.98 -6.68 -7.34
CA GLN A 148 -0.08 -7.63 -7.70
C GLN A 148 -1.35 -7.43 -6.90
N TRP A 149 -1.26 -6.89 -5.68
CA TRP A 149 -2.40 -6.61 -4.84
C TRP A 149 -3.25 -5.47 -5.42
N PRO A 150 -4.56 -5.69 -5.65
CA PRO A 150 -5.44 -4.67 -6.22
C PRO A 150 -6.08 -3.76 -5.16
N GLY A 151 -5.97 -4.07 -3.86
CA GLY A 151 -6.64 -3.34 -2.79
C GLY A 151 -5.74 -2.35 -2.03
N LEU A 152 -6.17 -2.00 -0.81
CA LEU A 152 -5.46 -1.12 0.11
C LEU A 152 -4.11 -1.72 0.56
N THR A 153 -3.07 -0.89 0.52
CA THR A 153 -1.69 -1.25 0.87
C THR A 153 -1.19 -0.32 1.97
N VAL A 154 -0.85 -0.90 3.11
CA VAL A 154 -0.11 -0.24 4.19
C VAL A 154 1.35 -0.65 4.11
N ALA A 155 2.27 0.25 4.39
CA ALA A 155 3.69 -0.06 4.50
C ALA A 155 4.30 0.45 5.81
N THR A 156 5.02 -0.41 6.53
CA THR A 156 5.88 0.02 7.64
C THR A 156 7.33 0.05 7.19
N GLN A 157 8.00 1.21 7.32
CA GLN A 157 9.44 1.34 7.09
C GLN A 157 10.17 1.34 8.45
N HIS A 158 11.00 0.34 8.71
CA HIS A 158 11.61 0.13 10.04
C HIS A 158 12.96 0.80 10.24
N GLY A 159 13.71 1.01 9.17
CA GLY A 159 15.03 1.62 9.21
C GLY A 159 15.47 2.11 7.85
N PRO A 160 16.71 2.65 7.71
CA PRO A 160 17.22 3.15 6.45
C PRO A 160 17.24 2.05 5.39
N VAL A 161 17.19 2.46 4.13
CA VAL A 161 17.20 1.54 2.99
C VAL A 161 18.63 0.99 2.78
N GLY A 162 19.07 0.11 3.67
CA GLY A 162 20.44 -0.39 3.73
C GLY A 162 20.82 -1.26 2.51
N GLY A 163 21.91 -0.88 1.84
CA GLY A 163 22.73 -1.76 0.98
C GLY A 163 22.24 -2.01 -0.45
N GLY A 164 23.06 -1.59 -1.43
CA GLY A 164 23.23 -2.12 -2.80
C GLY A 164 22.03 -2.29 -3.74
N VAL A 165 20.95 -2.93 -3.29
CA VAL A 165 19.81 -3.34 -4.12
C VAL A 165 18.81 -2.20 -4.31
N ALA A 166 18.54 -1.38 -3.28
CA ALA A 166 17.64 -0.24 -3.39
C ALA A 166 18.28 0.97 -4.09
N SER A 167 19.58 1.21 -3.86
CA SER A 167 20.39 2.19 -4.59
C SER A 167 20.53 1.85 -6.08
N ALA A 168 20.36 0.57 -6.46
CA ALA A 168 20.42 0.09 -7.84
C ALA A 168 19.07 0.05 -8.56
N LEU A 169 17.96 0.42 -7.90
CA LEU A 169 16.66 0.48 -8.56
C LEU A 169 16.60 1.68 -9.50
N ALA A 170 16.19 1.44 -10.74
CA ALA A 170 15.83 2.52 -11.65
C ALA A 170 14.67 3.33 -11.04
N GLY A 171 14.79 4.66 -11.02
CA GLY A 171 13.80 5.59 -10.45
C GLY A 171 12.33 5.22 -10.74
N PRO A 172 11.95 4.87 -11.99
CA PRO A 172 10.56 4.54 -12.32
C PRO A 172 9.99 3.30 -11.62
N LEU A 173 10.83 2.32 -11.26
CA LEU A 173 10.37 1.13 -10.51
C LEU A 173 10.19 1.43 -9.03
N ARG A 174 11.04 2.30 -8.47
CA ARG A 174 10.93 2.78 -7.10
C ARG A 174 9.64 3.59 -6.94
N GLU A 175 9.41 4.56 -7.82
CA GLU A 175 8.20 5.40 -7.83
C GLU A 175 6.93 4.56 -7.89
N ARG A 176 6.82 3.63 -8.86
CA ARG A 176 5.66 2.73 -8.95
C ARG A 176 5.40 1.88 -7.70
N THR A 177 6.44 1.57 -6.93
CA THR A 177 6.26 0.82 -5.68
C THR A 177 5.72 1.74 -4.59
N ILE A 178 6.26 2.96 -4.49
CA ILE A 178 5.81 4.00 -3.56
C ILE A 178 4.36 4.40 -3.87
N ASP A 179 4.04 4.62 -5.14
CA ASP A 179 2.70 4.93 -5.62
C ASP A 179 1.72 3.78 -5.37
N GLY A 180 2.18 2.56 -5.11
CA GLY A 180 1.32 1.42 -4.76
C GLY A 180 0.87 1.42 -3.29
N ILE A 181 1.47 2.27 -2.45
CA ILE A 181 1.26 2.33 -0.99
C ILE A 181 0.30 3.48 -0.66
N ASP A 182 -0.72 3.18 0.14
CA ASP A 182 -1.76 4.14 0.56
C ASP A 182 -1.47 4.77 1.91
N ARG A 183 -0.85 4.01 2.81
CA ARG A 183 -0.49 4.49 4.14
C ARG A 183 0.91 4.06 4.53
N TRP A 184 1.72 5.02 4.92
CA TRP A 184 3.02 4.79 5.52
C TRP A 184 2.90 4.81 7.05
N ILE A 185 3.50 3.83 7.69
CA ILE A 185 3.68 3.73 9.13
C ILE A 185 5.18 3.72 9.39
N VAL A 186 5.60 4.47 10.39
CA VAL A 186 7.00 4.58 10.77
C VAL A 186 7.06 4.33 12.28
N PRO A 187 7.83 3.33 12.74
CA PRO A 187 8.12 3.17 14.15
C PRO A 187 8.68 4.46 14.73
N ASP A 188 8.35 4.79 15.97
CA ASP A 188 8.90 5.95 16.68
C ASP A 188 10.37 5.68 17.10
N THR A 189 11.21 5.45 16.09
CA THR A 189 12.65 5.27 16.17
C THR A 189 13.29 6.33 15.28
N GLY A 190 14.35 6.98 15.79
CA GLY A 190 15.04 8.03 15.02
C GLY A 190 15.67 7.54 13.71
N GLU A 191 15.94 6.23 13.57
CA GLU A 191 16.44 5.63 12.33
C GLU A 191 15.37 5.59 11.22
N ALA A 192 14.11 5.46 11.60
CA ALA A 192 13.01 5.37 10.64
C ALA A 192 12.59 6.76 10.12
N ASP A 193 12.90 7.83 10.86
CA ASP A 193 12.76 9.23 10.44
C ASP A 193 13.64 9.57 9.24
N GLU A 194 14.92 9.23 9.33
CA GLU A 194 15.88 9.47 8.25
C GLU A 194 15.49 8.67 7.00
N ALA A 195 15.06 7.42 7.20
CA ALA A 195 14.62 6.53 6.13
C ALA A 195 13.40 7.08 5.38
N ILE A 196 12.36 7.50 6.10
CA ILE A 196 11.12 7.97 5.48
C ILE A 196 11.31 9.32 4.79
N ALA A 197 12.13 10.21 5.37
CA ALA A 197 12.49 11.49 4.76
C ALA A 197 13.21 11.31 3.42
N GLU A 198 14.08 10.31 3.28
CA GLU A 198 14.73 9.97 2.01
C GLU A 198 13.77 9.29 1.01
N LEU A 199 12.83 8.49 1.52
CA LEU A 199 11.96 7.64 0.72
C LEU A 199 10.82 8.40 0.05
N VAL A 200 10.08 9.18 0.84
CA VAL A 200 8.83 9.86 0.45
C VAL A 200 8.88 11.37 0.66
N ALA A 201 9.91 11.91 1.33
CA ALA A 201 10.08 13.36 1.57
C ALA A 201 8.78 14.01 2.11
N ASP A 202 8.37 15.15 1.54
CA ASP A 202 7.15 15.88 1.92
C ASP A 202 5.85 15.31 1.29
N ARG A 203 5.91 14.16 0.60
CA ARG A 203 4.76 13.65 -0.17
C ARG A 203 3.69 12.98 0.70
N VAL A 204 4.06 12.45 1.85
CA VAL A 204 3.13 11.74 2.75
C VAL A 204 3.56 11.95 4.20
N GLU A 205 2.62 12.34 5.07
CA GLU A 205 2.84 12.32 6.51
C GLU A 205 2.63 10.89 7.06
N PRO A 206 3.68 10.20 7.54
CA PRO A 206 3.55 8.84 8.05
C PRO A 206 2.86 8.79 9.41
N ALA A 207 2.11 7.70 9.67
CA ALA A 207 1.63 7.40 11.02
C ALA A 207 2.80 7.03 11.94
N ARG A 208 2.83 7.58 13.15
CA ARG A 208 3.85 7.27 14.15
C ARG A 208 3.39 6.15 15.06
N LEU A 209 4.11 5.05 15.02
CA LEU A 209 3.80 3.87 15.82
C LEU A 209 4.68 3.82 17.07
N PRO A 210 4.10 3.77 18.29
CA PRO A 210 4.89 3.50 19.48
C PRO A 210 5.46 2.07 19.38
N VAL A 211 6.78 1.95 19.49
CA VAL A 211 7.44 0.64 19.43
C VAL A 211 7.09 -0.13 20.68
N ARG A 212 6.40 -1.27 20.52
CA ARG A 212 6.32 -2.25 21.60
C ARG A 212 7.69 -2.87 21.80
N VAL A 213 8.02 -2.98 23.08
CA VAL A 213 9.07 -3.86 23.51
C VAL A 213 8.59 -4.63 24.73
N THR A 214 8.61 -5.96 24.64
CA THR A 214 8.17 -6.82 25.74
C THR A 214 9.21 -6.91 26.84
N SER A 215 8.73 -7.07 28.07
CA SER A 215 9.50 -7.71 29.13
C SER A 215 8.74 -8.90 29.66
N SER A 216 9.42 -10.03 29.84
CA SER A 216 8.95 -11.02 30.79
C SER A 216 9.03 -10.37 32.17
N ALA A 217 7.98 -10.53 32.99
CA ALA A 217 7.83 -9.88 34.30
C ALA A 217 8.82 -10.40 35.37
N VAL A 218 10.08 -10.64 35.01
CA VAL A 218 11.14 -11.12 35.89
C VAL A 218 12.01 -9.93 36.27
N ARG A 219 11.58 -9.18 37.28
CA ARG A 219 12.48 -8.27 38.01
C ARG A 219 13.35 -9.12 38.93
N GLY A 220 14.64 -9.26 38.60
CA GLY A 220 15.54 -10.12 39.37
C GLY A 220 17.02 -10.04 38.99
N GLY A 221 17.48 -8.90 38.49
CA GLY A 221 18.91 -8.71 38.21
C GLY A 221 19.75 -8.85 39.47
N ASN A 222 20.89 -9.55 39.38
CA ASN A 222 21.79 -9.79 40.51
C ASN A 222 22.69 -8.57 40.83
N GLY A 223 22.44 -7.41 40.20
CA GLY A 223 23.27 -6.19 40.29
C GLY A 223 24.71 -6.36 39.81
N SER A 224 25.10 -7.55 39.32
CA SER A 224 26.49 -7.91 39.06
C SER A 224 26.76 -8.36 37.62
N VAL A 225 25.79 -8.23 36.72
CA VAL A 225 25.94 -8.59 35.31
C VAL A 225 25.83 -7.34 34.46
N VAL A 226 26.88 -7.00 33.72
CA VAL A 226 26.84 -5.93 32.71
C VAL A 226 26.63 -6.59 31.36
N VAL A 227 25.55 -6.24 30.66
CA VAL A 227 25.28 -6.72 29.30
C VAL A 227 25.76 -5.67 28.31
N VAL A 228 26.43 -6.08 27.25
CA VAL A 228 26.87 -5.20 26.15
C VAL A 228 26.17 -5.67 24.88
N GLY A 229 25.42 -4.76 24.25
CA GLY A 229 24.84 -5.01 22.93
C GLY A 229 25.92 -5.03 21.85
N ARG A 230 25.82 -5.98 20.91
CA ARG A 230 26.73 -6.08 19.76
C ARG A 230 25.98 -5.72 18.47
N GLY A 231 26.49 -4.74 17.72
CA GLY A 231 26.12 -4.48 16.33
C GLY A 231 26.95 -5.31 15.34
N ASP A 232 26.57 -5.25 14.06
CA ASP A 232 27.08 -6.09 12.96
C ASP A 232 28.60 -5.98 12.72
N ASP A 233 29.24 -4.85 13.10
CA ASP A 233 30.66 -4.56 12.84
C ASP A 233 31.48 -4.13 14.09
N ASP A 234 31.08 -4.55 15.30
CA ASP A 234 31.61 -3.97 16.55
C ASP A 234 32.81 -4.69 17.18
N ASP A 235 33.41 -5.68 16.51
CA ASP A 235 34.46 -6.52 17.11
C ASP A 235 35.68 -5.74 17.65
N ALA A 236 36.01 -4.61 17.03
CA ALA A 236 37.07 -3.72 17.50
C ALA A 236 36.65 -2.90 18.72
N ALA A 237 35.45 -2.30 18.69
CA ALA A 237 34.88 -1.53 19.79
C ALA A 237 34.72 -2.38 21.05
N ILE A 238 34.23 -3.62 20.89
CA ILE A 238 34.09 -4.57 22.00
C ILE A 238 35.44 -4.92 22.62
N ARG A 239 36.50 -5.11 21.81
CA ARG A 239 37.84 -5.38 22.32
C ARG A 239 38.39 -4.23 23.17
N LEU A 240 38.15 -2.98 22.74
CA LEU A 240 38.55 -1.79 23.47
C LEU A 240 37.72 -1.63 24.75
N LEU A 241 36.41 -1.81 24.67
CA LEU A 241 35.52 -1.79 25.84
C LEU A 241 35.93 -2.83 26.90
N VAL A 242 36.22 -4.07 26.49
CA VAL A 242 36.68 -5.13 27.42
C VAL A 242 38.02 -4.77 28.06
N ARG A 243 38.94 -4.13 27.32
CA ARG A 243 40.21 -3.63 27.87
C ARG A 243 39.94 -2.55 28.90
N ASP A 244 39.07 -1.60 28.59
CA ASP A 244 38.84 -0.42 29.42
C ASP A 244 38.02 -0.74 30.67
N LEU A 245 37.13 -1.73 30.62
CA LEU A 245 36.41 -2.25 31.79
C LEU A 245 37.22 -3.23 32.66
N ALA A 246 38.40 -3.66 32.22
CA ALA A 246 39.22 -4.63 32.96
C ALA A 246 39.52 -4.21 34.42
N PRO A 247 39.90 -2.94 34.72
CA PRO A 247 40.14 -2.52 36.11
C PRO A 247 38.89 -2.55 36.99
N LEU A 248 37.72 -2.22 36.41
CA LEU A 248 36.44 -2.29 37.13
C LEU A 248 36.09 -3.75 37.46
N LEU A 249 36.27 -4.66 36.50
CA LEU A 249 36.10 -6.09 36.74
C LEU A 249 37.08 -6.60 37.82
N ASP A 250 38.34 -6.20 37.77
CA ASP A 250 39.34 -6.63 38.78
C ASP A 250 39.02 -6.13 40.19
N SER A 251 38.48 -4.92 40.33
CA SER A 251 38.07 -4.35 41.63
C SER A 251 36.75 -4.90 42.17
N ARG A 252 35.87 -5.43 41.30
CA ARG A 252 34.58 -6.04 41.66
C ARG A 252 34.50 -7.48 41.14
N PRO A 253 35.05 -8.47 41.86
CA PRO A 253 35.16 -9.85 41.38
C PRO A 253 33.81 -10.56 41.15
N GLU A 254 32.72 -10.05 41.73
CA GLU A 254 31.34 -10.50 41.51
C GLU A 254 30.81 -10.11 40.12
N LEU A 255 31.43 -9.12 39.45
CA LEU A 255 30.97 -8.65 38.15
C LEU A 255 31.29 -9.62 37.02
N THR A 256 30.31 -9.81 36.14
CA THR A 256 30.47 -10.52 34.87
C THR A 256 30.01 -9.63 33.71
N LEU A 257 30.67 -9.79 32.57
CA LEU A 257 30.37 -9.08 31.34
C LEU A 257 29.76 -10.06 30.34
N THR A 258 28.53 -9.82 29.91
CA THR A 258 27.83 -10.62 28.91
C THR A 258 27.72 -9.84 27.62
N LEU A 259 28.34 -10.33 26.56
CA LEU A 259 28.27 -9.76 25.23
C LEU A 259 27.10 -10.41 24.49
N LEU A 260 26.03 -9.64 24.26
CA LEU A 260 24.78 -10.11 23.68
C LEU A 260 24.71 -9.80 22.18
N SER A 261 24.41 -10.82 21.39
CA SER A 261 24.11 -10.70 19.96
C SER A 261 22.69 -11.19 19.68
N ARG A 262 21.88 -10.40 18.95
CA ARG A 262 20.46 -10.72 18.67
C ARG A 262 20.10 -10.99 17.21
N TRP A 263 20.82 -10.45 16.24
CA TRP A 263 20.42 -10.54 14.82
C TRP A 263 21.60 -10.79 13.87
N GLY A 264 22.74 -11.21 14.41
CA GLY A 264 23.97 -11.44 13.67
C GLY A 264 24.77 -12.59 14.25
N THR A 265 25.69 -13.13 13.45
CA THR A 265 26.67 -14.12 13.92
C THR A 265 27.94 -13.39 14.32
N HIS A 266 28.40 -13.55 15.55
CA HIS A 266 29.59 -12.84 15.99
C HIS A 266 30.60 -13.76 16.64
N HIS A 267 31.88 -13.54 16.33
CA HIS A 267 32.93 -14.31 16.94
C HIS A 267 33.14 -13.92 18.41
N ARG A 268 33.60 -14.88 19.21
CA ARG A 268 33.99 -14.60 20.59
C ARG A 268 35.23 -13.68 20.56
N PRO A 269 35.18 -12.46 21.12
CA PRO A 269 36.32 -11.56 21.08
C PRO A 269 37.49 -12.10 21.92
N THR A 270 38.70 -11.68 21.57
CA THR A 270 39.91 -12.03 22.32
C THR A 270 39.84 -11.46 23.74
N THR A 271 39.68 -12.34 24.75
CA THR A 271 39.62 -11.94 26.16
C THR A 271 40.99 -12.02 26.84
N PRO A 272 41.42 -11.00 27.61
CA PRO A 272 42.62 -11.06 28.44
C PRO A 272 42.62 -12.26 29.39
N ARG A 273 43.79 -12.84 29.69
CA ARG A 273 43.90 -14.08 30.48
C ARG A 273 43.23 -14.00 31.86
N GLY A 274 43.32 -12.85 32.53
CA GLY A 274 42.72 -12.62 33.85
C GLY A 274 41.18 -12.51 33.86
N LEU A 275 40.57 -12.23 32.70
CA LEU A 275 39.11 -12.06 32.57
C LEU A 275 38.43 -13.28 31.92
N ARG A 276 39.17 -14.36 31.67
CA ARG A 276 38.62 -15.60 31.12
C ARG A 276 37.64 -16.21 32.12
N GLY A 277 36.43 -16.50 31.65
CA GLY A 277 35.33 -17.00 32.49
C GLY A 277 34.45 -15.89 33.09
N ARG A 278 34.87 -14.63 32.99
CA ARG A 278 34.08 -13.45 33.40
C ARG A 278 33.49 -12.68 32.24
N VAL A 279 34.03 -12.88 31.03
CA VAL A 279 33.43 -12.40 29.77
C VAL A 279 32.76 -13.56 29.05
N LEU A 280 31.43 -13.50 28.98
CA LEU A 280 30.56 -14.45 28.31
C LEU A 280 30.09 -13.85 26.99
N ALA A 281 30.03 -14.66 25.94
CA ALA A 281 29.38 -14.28 24.68
C ALA A 281 28.12 -15.12 24.56
N VAL A 282 26.98 -14.47 24.38
CA VAL A 282 25.67 -15.09 24.28
C VAL A 282 25.02 -14.66 22.98
N GLU A 283 24.66 -15.64 22.15
CA GLU A 283 23.83 -15.45 20.98
C GLU A 283 22.39 -15.78 21.38
N ALA A 284 21.48 -14.82 21.17
CA ALA A 284 20.06 -14.95 21.44
C ALA A 284 19.30 -14.89 20.11
N ASP A 285 19.03 -16.06 19.54
CA ASP A 285 18.32 -16.22 18.28
C ASP A 285 16.80 -16.01 18.43
N THR A 286 16.30 -16.08 19.66
CA THR A 286 14.87 -15.98 20.00
C THR A 286 14.62 -14.93 21.05
N ARG A 287 13.37 -14.46 21.12
CA ARG A 287 12.96 -13.44 22.08
C ARG A 287 13.13 -13.91 23.53
N GLU A 288 12.78 -15.15 23.80
CA GLU A 288 12.83 -15.75 25.13
C GLU A 288 14.27 -15.84 25.65
N GLN A 289 15.22 -16.12 24.75
CA GLN A 289 16.65 -16.15 25.09
C GLN A 289 17.17 -14.75 25.45
N ALA A 290 16.77 -13.72 24.70
CA ALA A 290 17.18 -12.35 25.00
C ALA A 290 16.59 -11.86 26.33
N ASP A 291 15.30 -12.12 26.56
CA ASP A 291 14.63 -11.74 27.81
C ASP A 291 15.28 -12.42 29.03
N ALA A 292 15.72 -13.68 28.89
CA ALA A 292 16.46 -14.38 29.94
C ALA A 292 17.83 -13.73 30.25
N VAL A 293 18.50 -13.16 29.24
CA VAL A 293 19.75 -12.41 29.43
C VAL A 293 19.48 -11.11 30.18
N PHE A 294 18.45 -10.35 29.80
CA PHE A 294 18.10 -9.09 30.45
C PHE A 294 17.59 -9.28 31.88
N ALA A 295 16.84 -10.34 32.15
CA ALA A 295 16.35 -10.65 33.50
C ALA A 295 17.48 -10.79 34.54
N GLY A 296 18.68 -11.21 34.10
CA GLY A 296 19.87 -11.32 34.95
C GLY A 296 20.75 -10.07 34.99
N ALA A 297 20.48 -9.07 34.15
CA ALA A 297 21.33 -7.89 33.95
C ALA A 297 21.15 -6.84 35.06
N GLY A 298 22.26 -6.25 35.50
CA GLY A 298 22.29 -5.04 36.35
C GLY A 298 22.42 -3.75 35.55
N ALA A 299 23.05 -3.79 34.38
CA ALA A 299 23.15 -2.66 33.45
C ALA A 299 23.31 -3.16 32.01
N PHE A 300 22.87 -2.35 31.04
CA PHE A 300 23.06 -2.58 29.62
C PHE A 300 23.88 -1.44 29.00
N LEU A 301 24.96 -1.78 28.30
CA LEU A 301 25.80 -0.86 27.55
C LEU A 301 25.47 -0.98 26.07
N SER A 302 25.05 0.14 25.49
CA SER A 302 24.75 0.28 24.07
C SER A 302 25.94 0.98 23.39
N LEU A 303 26.62 0.28 22.48
CA LEU A 303 27.72 0.84 21.70
C LEU A 303 27.16 1.55 20.45
N PRO A 304 27.91 2.49 19.83
CA PRO A 304 27.55 2.98 18.49
C PRO A 304 27.46 1.81 17.52
N GLY A 305 26.30 1.64 16.86
CA GLY A 305 26.02 0.49 16.00
C GLY A 305 25.23 -0.64 16.67
N THR A 306 25.05 -0.60 18.00
CA THR A 306 24.06 -1.45 18.66
C THR A 306 22.68 -1.08 18.18
N HIS A 307 21.96 -2.05 17.61
CA HIS A 307 20.61 -1.85 17.11
C HIS A 307 19.71 -1.31 18.25
N ARG A 308 19.11 -0.12 18.05
CA ARG A 308 18.39 0.64 19.09
C ARG A 308 17.32 -0.17 19.82
N ARG A 309 16.64 -1.09 19.11
CA ARG A 309 15.67 -2.01 19.72
C ARG A 309 16.24 -2.83 20.89
N MET A 310 17.51 -3.24 20.89
CA MET A 310 18.12 -3.93 22.05
C MET A 310 18.17 -3.04 23.30
N ALA A 311 18.45 -1.75 23.14
CA ALA A 311 18.43 -0.80 24.24
C ALA A 311 17.00 -0.63 24.78
N ASP A 312 16.01 -0.55 23.90
CA ASP A 312 14.60 -0.47 24.31
C ASP A 312 14.13 -1.77 25.00
N GLU A 313 14.69 -2.93 24.63
CA GLU A 313 14.47 -4.23 25.31
C GLU A 313 15.05 -4.26 26.70
N ALA A 314 16.27 -3.77 26.88
CA ALA A 314 16.88 -3.61 28.19
C ALA A 314 16.03 -2.67 29.07
N ARG A 315 15.59 -1.53 28.55
CA ARG A 315 14.70 -0.59 29.27
C ARG A 315 13.38 -1.24 29.68
N ALA A 316 12.75 -1.99 28.76
CA ALA A 316 11.50 -2.69 29.03
C ALA A 316 11.66 -3.74 30.13
N ALA A 317 12.82 -4.42 30.18
CA ALA A 317 13.18 -5.35 31.24
C ALA A 317 13.55 -4.66 32.58
N GLY A 318 13.50 -3.33 32.64
CA GLY A 318 13.87 -2.54 33.82
C GLY A 318 15.38 -2.42 34.03
N VAL A 319 16.19 -2.75 33.03
CA VAL A 319 17.64 -2.67 33.07
C VAL A 319 18.08 -1.25 32.72
N PRO A 320 18.87 -0.58 33.58
CA PRO A 320 19.48 0.71 33.27
C PRO A 320 20.33 0.64 32.00
N VAL A 321 20.08 1.56 31.06
CA VAL A 321 20.82 1.64 29.79
C VAL A 321 21.80 2.80 29.80
N VAL A 322 23.05 2.50 29.45
CA VAL A 322 24.11 3.48 29.18
C VAL A 322 24.37 3.50 27.68
N GLU A 323 24.02 4.60 27.04
CA GLU A 323 24.30 4.85 25.62
C GLU A 323 25.71 5.43 25.47
N LEU A 324 26.61 4.69 24.82
CA LEU A 324 27.96 5.14 24.51
C LEU A 324 27.94 5.86 23.16
N GLY A 325 28.17 7.17 23.14
CA GLY A 325 28.19 7.96 21.90
C GLY A 325 29.44 7.76 21.03
N THR A 326 30.41 6.96 21.48
CA THR A 326 31.68 6.68 20.79
C THR A 326 32.13 5.24 21.10
N PRO A 327 32.77 4.55 20.14
CA PRO A 327 33.35 3.22 20.39
C PRO A 327 34.57 3.27 21.33
N GLU A 328 35.14 4.46 21.56
CA GLU A 328 36.27 4.71 22.44
C GLU A 328 35.89 5.77 23.50
N PRO A 329 35.07 5.40 24.50
CA PRO A 329 34.75 6.31 25.60
C PRO A 329 35.97 6.53 26.50
N ASP A 330 36.01 7.67 27.18
CA ASP A 330 37.00 7.92 28.23
C ASP A 330 36.89 6.85 29.34
N PRO A 331 37.98 6.13 29.71
CA PRO A 331 37.89 5.01 30.64
C PRO A 331 37.37 5.38 32.03
N ASP A 332 37.78 6.54 32.56
CA ASP A 332 37.38 6.98 33.90
C ASP A 332 35.89 7.36 33.91
N ALA A 333 35.42 8.07 32.87
CA ALA A 333 34.00 8.36 32.69
C ALA A 333 33.15 7.09 32.51
N LEU A 334 33.64 6.11 31.73
CA LEU A 334 32.97 4.84 31.53
C LEU A 334 32.81 4.07 32.86
N HIS A 335 33.85 4.05 33.71
CA HIS A 335 33.78 3.38 35.01
C HIS A 335 32.70 3.99 35.91
N VAL A 336 32.62 5.32 35.93
CA VAL A 336 31.60 6.04 36.72
C VAL A 336 30.20 5.73 36.19
N LEU A 337 29.97 5.84 34.88
CA LEU A 337 28.67 5.56 34.26
C LEU A 337 28.18 4.12 34.52
N VAL A 338 29.08 3.14 34.42
CA VAL A 338 28.74 1.73 34.70
C VAL A 338 28.42 1.53 36.16
N ALA A 339 29.20 2.12 37.08
CA ALA A 339 28.94 2.01 38.51
C ALA A 339 27.59 2.65 38.89
N GLU A 340 27.31 3.85 38.39
CA GLU A 340 26.03 4.54 38.59
C GLU A 340 24.86 3.73 38.03
N ALA A 341 25.01 3.12 36.85
CA ALA A 341 23.97 2.28 36.25
C ALA A 341 23.68 1.02 37.09
N LEU A 342 24.71 0.38 37.66
CA LEU A 342 24.54 -0.80 38.52
C LEU A 342 23.86 -0.47 39.85
N ASP A 343 24.04 0.75 40.34
CA ASP A 343 23.45 1.23 41.60
C ASP A 343 22.09 1.92 41.38
N ALA A 344 21.67 2.14 40.13
CA ALA A 344 20.40 2.77 39.79
C ALA A 344 19.21 1.87 40.15
N PRO A 345 18.10 2.44 40.66
CA PRO A 345 16.88 1.67 40.88
C PRO A 345 16.31 1.19 39.54
N ALA A 346 15.73 -0.02 39.54
CA ALA A 346 15.07 -0.56 38.36
C ALA A 346 14.00 0.40 37.85
N LEU A 347 14.04 0.70 36.56
CA LEU A 347 13.10 1.62 35.92
C LEU A 347 11.72 0.94 35.78
N GLU A 348 10.66 1.63 36.20
CA GLU A 348 9.29 1.24 35.86
C GLU A 348 8.93 1.82 34.49
N ALA A 349 9.31 1.13 33.41
CA ALA A 349 8.88 1.50 32.07
C ALA A 349 7.46 0.97 31.81
N SER A 350 6.53 1.86 31.48
CA SER A 350 5.23 1.49 30.90
C SER A 350 5.38 1.42 29.38
N MET A 351 5.58 0.21 28.84
CA MET A 351 5.72 -0.01 27.40
C MET A 351 4.40 -0.47 26.76
N PRO A 352 4.14 -0.16 25.48
CA PRO A 352 2.97 -0.65 24.76
C PRO A 352 2.93 -2.19 24.74
N THR A 353 1.75 -2.78 24.91
CA THR A 353 1.54 -4.23 24.75
C THR A 353 1.31 -4.60 23.27
N SER A 354 1.24 -5.90 22.93
CA SER A 354 1.01 -6.34 21.53
C SER A 354 -0.35 -5.88 21.06
N ILE A 355 -1.33 -5.96 21.96
CA ILE A 355 -2.68 -5.50 21.71
C ILE A 355 -2.72 -3.97 21.52
N ASP A 356 -1.84 -3.19 22.17
CA ASP A 356 -1.76 -1.73 21.95
C ASP A 356 -1.16 -1.38 20.57
N VAL A 357 -0.11 -2.10 20.16
CA VAL A 357 0.46 -1.95 18.80
C VAL A 357 -0.57 -2.34 17.74
N ALA A 358 -1.23 -3.48 17.91
CA ALA A 358 -2.25 -3.93 16.99
C ALA A 358 -3.43 -2.95 16.90
N ARG A 359 -3.91 -2.40 18.03
CA ARG A 359 -4.96 -1.35 18.03
C ARG A 359 -4.52 -0.11 17.26
N HIS A 360 -3.26 0.29 17.36
CA HIS A 360 -2.75 1.42 16.57
C HIS A 360 -2.83 1.10 15.07
N HIS A 361 -2.36 -0.06 14.65
CA HIS A 361 -2.46 -0.50 13.25
C HIS A 361 -3.91 -0.58 12.76
N VAL A 362 -4.81 -1.19 13.55
CA VAL A 362 -6.23 -1.30 13.20
C VAL A 362 -6.86 0.08 13.01
N ARG A 363 -6.53 1.08 13.85
CA ARG A 363 -7.00 2.47 13.62
C ARG A 363 -6.53 3.04 12.28
N GLU A 364 -5.30 2.78 11.88
CA GLU A 364 -4.80 3.23 10.56
C GLU A 364 -5.48 2.46 9.42
N TYR A 365 -5.80 1.18 9.63
CA TYR A 365 -6.56 0.37 8.67
C TYR A 365 -7.99 0.90 8.51
N ASP A 366 -8.67 1.19 9.61
CA ASP A 366 -10.05 1.68 9.61
C ASP A 366 -10.13 3.07 8.94
N ARG A 367 -9.19 3.99 9.24
CA ARG A 367 -9.11 5.29 8.57
C ARG A 367 -8.97 5.18 7.05
N LEU A 368 -8.21 4.19 6.57
CA LEU A 368 -8.10 3.95 5.13
C LEU A 368 -9.43 3.49 4.53
N HIS A 369 -10.16 2.60 5.22
CA HIS A 369 -11.47 2.14 4.76
C HIS A 369 -12.52 3.25 4.80
N GLU A 370 -12.55 4.08 5.84
CA GLU A 370 -13.49 5.20 5.98
C GLU A 370 -13.38 6.20 4.81
N ARG A 371 -12.17 6.42 4.29
CA ARG A 371 -11.95 7.25 3.08
C ARG A 371 -12.58 6.68 1.81
N ILE A 372 -12.92 5.39 1.79
CA ILE A 372 -13.34 4.63 0.60
C ILE A 372 -14.82 4.27 0.65
N GLN A 373 -15.41 4.15 1.84
CA GLN A 373 -16.77 3.64 1.99
C GLN A 373 -17.84 4.74 1.80
N VAL A 374 -18.03 5.20 0.57
CA VAL A 374 -19.36 5.66 0.11
C VAL A 374 -20.01 4.51 -0.65
N HIS A 375 -20.48 3.51 0.08
CA HIS A 375 -21.26 2.41 -0.52
C HIS A 375 -22.62 2.95 -0.94
N ILE A 376 -22.78 3.23 -2.23
CA ILE A 376 -24.08 3.50 -2.82
C ILE A 376 -24.83 2.16 -2.86
N ALA A 377 -25.72 1.93 -1.88
CA ALA A 377 -26.55 0.74 -1.85
C ALA A 377 -27.35 0.63 -3.15
N SER A 378 -27.24 -0.51 -3.84
CA SER A 378 -27.98 -0.77 -5.07
C SER A 378 -29.49 -0.64 -4.83
N PRO A 379 -30.19 0.31 -5.48
CA PRO A 379 -31.64 0.37 -5.39
C PRO A 379 -32.23 -0.85 -6.10
N ALA A 380 -33.52 -1.11 -5.84
CA ALA A 380 -34.27 -2.13 -6.55
C ALA A 380 -34.10 -1.91 -8.07
N ALA A 381 -33.68 -2.96 -8.78
CA ALA A 381 -33.41 -2.89 -10.21
C ALA A 381 -34.60 -2.29 -10.98
N SER A 382 -34.33 -1.25 -11.78
CA SER A 382 -35.30 -0.79 -12.77
C SER A 382 -35.50 -1.90 -13.81
N GLU A 383 -36.75 -2.16 -14.21
CA GLU A 383 -37.05 -3.11 -15.30
C GLU A 383 -36.63 -2.57 -16.68
N LYS A 384 -36.32 -1.26 -16.77
CA LYS A 384 -35.86 -0.60 -17.99
C LYS A 384 -34.35 -0.42 -17.94
N ASN A 385 -33.67 -0.77 -19.02
CA ASN A 385 -32.23 -0.59 -19.17
C ASN A 385 -31.92 0.51 -20.20
N CYS A 386 -30.72 1.05 -20.10
CA CYS A 386 -30.13 2.05 -20.97
C CYS A 386 -28.73 1.59 -21.40
N VAL A 387 -28.32 2.00 -22.61
CA VAL A 387 -26.95 1.91 -23.07
C VAL A 387 -26.44 3.33 -23.31
N ILE A 388 -25.46 3.75 -22.50
CA ILE A 388 -24.90 5.11 -22.54
C ILE A 388 -23.41 5.09 -22.87
N ASP A 389 -22.96 6.09 -23.62
CA ASP A 389 -21.53 6.38 -23.80
C ASP A 389 -21.24 7.73 -23.11
N LEU A 390 -20.32 7.72 -22.14
CA LEU A 390 -20.09 8.83 -21.20
C LEU A 390 -19.04 9.85 -21.66
N HIS A 391 -18.42 9.64 -22.82
CA HIS A 391 -17.35 10.52 -23.29
C HIS A 391 -17.34 10.58 -24.82
N MET A 392 -17.79 11.70 -25.38
CA MET A 392 -17.73 11.95 -26.82
C MET A 392 -17.74 13.44 -27.17
N HIS A 393 -17.26 13.73 -28.37
CA HIS A 393 -17.02 15.09 -28.84
C HIS A 393 -17.82 15.39 -30.12
N THR A 394 -18.18 16.65 -30.31
CA THR A 394 -18.86 17.21 -31.49
C THR A 394 -17.95 18.19 -32.23
N SER A 395 -18.43 18.75 -33.33
CA SER A 395 -17.78 19.83 -34.07
C SER A 395 -17.61 21.14 -33.28
N HIS A 396 -18.10 21.22 -32.03
CA HIS A 396 -17.87 22.33 -31.12
C HIS A 396 -16.53 22.19 -30.38
N SER A 397 -15.97 20.99 -30.29
CA SER A 397 -14.58 20.76 -29.91
C SER A 397 -13.63 21.13 -31.04
N TRP A 398 -12.47 21.67 -30.68
CA TRP A 398 -11.45 22.12 -31.64
C TRP A 398 -10.85 20.99 -32.50
N ASP A 399 -11.02 19.73 -32.10
CA ASP A 399 -10.41 18.56 -32.73
C ASP A 399 -11.40 17.46 -33.14
N CYS A 400 -12.69 17.78 -33.18
CA CYS A 400 -13.74 16.92 -33.71
C CYS A 400 -14.49 17.64 -34.84
N ALA A 401 -15.05 16.88 -35.77
CA ALA A 401 -15.80 17.39 -36.92
C ALA A 401 -17.21 16.77 -37.02
N THR A 402 -17.67 16.14 -35.94
CA THR A 402 -18.95 15.43 -35.91
C THR A 402 -20.07 16.40 -35.55
N ASP A 403 -20.97 16.66 -36.50
CA ASP A 403 -22.15 17.49 -36.26
C ASP A 403 -23.08 16.89 -35.17
N PRO A 404 -23.67 17.71 -34.27
CA PRO A 404 -24.58 17.24 -33.21
C PRO A 404 -25.72 16.34 -33.70
N ALA A 405 -26.38 16.67 -34.82
CA ALA A 405 -27.47 15.84 -35.35
C ALA A 405 -26.94 14.51 -35.90
N ALA A 406 -25.77 14.54 -36.56
CA ALA A 406 -25.10 13.33 -37.04
C ALA A 406 -24.66 12.42 -35.88
N LEU A 407 -24.21 13.00 -34.76
CA LEU A 407 -23.87 12.26 -33.55
C LEU A 407 -25.09 11.50 -33.03
N LEU A 408 -26.22 12.18 -32.80
CA LEU A 408 -27.44 11.57 -32.28
C LEU A 408 -28.02 10.51 -33.24
N HIS A 409 -27.99 10.79 -34.54
CA HIS A 409 -28.38 9.83 -35.56
C HIS A 409 -27.60 8.53 -35.45
N VAL A 410 -26.26 8.62 -35.44
CA VAL A 410 -25.38 7.45 -35.38
C VAL A 410 -25.46 6.77 -34.02
N ALA A 411 -25.56 7.53 -32.92
CA ALA A 411 -25.76 7.00 -31.57
C ALA A 411 -26.96 6.05 -31.53
N ARG A 412 -28.10 6.48 -32.10
CA ARG A 412 -29.29 5.65 -32.24
C ARG A 412 -29.04 4.43 -33.13
N GLU A 413 -28.38 4.58 -34.27
CA GLU A 413 -28.08 3.45 -35.18
C GLU A 413 -27.20 2.37 -34.53
N VAL A 414 -26.26 2.76 -33.67
CA VAL A 414 -25.38 1.83 -32.95
C VAL A 414 -26.00 1.32 -31.63
N GLY A 415 -27.25 1.68 -31.37
CA GLY A 415 -28.05 1.19 -30.24
C GLY A 415 -27.73 1.84 -28.90
N LEU A 416 -27.17 3.05 -28.88
CA LEU A 416 -27.16 3.88 -27.68
C LEU A 416 -28.58 4.42 -27.46
N THR A 417 -28.98 4.51 -26.20
CA THR A 417 -30.24 5.14 -25.78
C THR A 417 -29.99 6.45 -25.04
N ALA A 418 -28.74 6.68 -24.64
CA ALA A 418 -28.30 7.93 -24.05
C ALA A 418 -26.84 8.24 -24.41
N VAL A 419 -26.45 9.50 -24.29
CA VAL A 419 -25.08 9.99 -24.51
C VAL A 419 -24.72 11.08 -23.52
N ALA A 420 -23.48 11.13 -23.06
CA ALA A 420 -22.91 12.35 -22.47
C ALA A 420 -21.99 13.01 -23.49
N VAL A 421 -22.32 14.24 -23.88
CA VAL A 421 -21.52 15.03 -24.81
C VAL A 421 -20.63 15.94 -24.00
N THR A 422 -19.32 15.85 -24.20
CA THR A 422 -18.30 16.37 -23.28
C THR A 422 -17.22 17.11 -24.06
N ASP A 423 -17.63 18.08 -24.88
CA ASP A 423 -16.72 18.85 -25.72
C ASP A 423 -15.61 19.55 -24.91
N HIS A 424 -14.42 19.67 -25.48
CA HIS A 424 -13.25 20.24 -24.82
C HIS A 424 -13.42 21.74 -24.51
N ASN A 425 -13.57 22.07 -23.23
CA ASN A 425 -13.73 23.43 -22.71
C ASN A 425 -14.90 24.19 -23.36
N GLU A 426 -15.95 23.48 -23.77
CA GLU A 426 -17.08 24.02 -24.50
C GLU A 426 -18.35 23.22 -24.19
N ILE A 427 -19.45 23.91 -23.89
CA ILE A 427 -20.74 23.27 -23.53
C ILE A 427 -21.76 23.32 -24.67
N SER A 428 -21.57 24.21 -25.66
CA SER A 428 -22.57 24.49 -26.69
C SER A 428 -22.91 23.29 -27.57
N GLY A 429 -21.98 22.36 -27.81
CA GLY A 429 -22.27 21.13 -28.56
C GLY A 429 -23.18 20.18 -27.79
N ALA A 430 -23.00 20.08 -26.47
CA ALA A 430 -23.86 19.30 -25.60
C ALA A 430 -25.27 19.89 -25.49
N LEU A 431 -25.38 21.23 -25.41
CA LEU A 431 -26.67 21.94 -25.45
C LEU A 431 -27.39 21.72 -26.79
N ALA A 432 -26.67 21.80 -27.92
CA ALA A 432 -27.24 21.54 -29.24
C ALA A 432 -27.77 20.10 -29.38
N CYS A 433 -27.04 19.11 -28.83
CA CYS A 433 -27.54 17.73 -28.76
C CYS A 433 -28.78 17.62 -27.87
N ALA A 434 -28.82 18.31 -26.71
CA ALA A 434 -29.97 18.28 -25.82
C ALA A 434 -31.23 18.87 -26.45
N GLU A 435 -31.12 19.92 -27.27
CA GLU A 435 -32.25 20.49 -28.03
C GLU A 435 -32.84 19.50 -29.06
N LEU A 436 -32.00 18.63 -29.62
CA LEU A 436 -32.39 17.64 -30.64
C LEU A 436 -32.75 16.26 -30.04
N ALA A 437 -32.52 16.06 -28.74
CA ALA A 437 -32.64 14.77 -28.05
C ALA A 437 -33.96 14.02 -28.35
N ASP A 438 -35.09 14.71 -28.22
CA ASP A 438 -36.43 14.15 -28.41
C ASP A 438 -36.68 13.67 -29.85
N GLU A 439 -36.10 14.35 -30.86
CA GLU A 439 -36.23 13.97 -32.27
C GLU A 439 -35.59 12.59 -32.55
N TYR A 440 -34.46 12.33 -31.89
CA TYR A 440 -33.71 11.09 -32.05
C TYR A 440 -34.12 10.01 -31.04
N GLY A 441 -34.85 10.37 -29.98
CA GLY A 441 -35.21 9.46 -28.89
C GLY A 441 -33.98 9.03 -28.08
N ILE A 442 -33.02 9.94 -27.92
CA ILE A 442 -31.77 9.71 -27.18
C ILE A 442 -31.75 10.67 -26.00
N GLN A 443 -31.56 10.16 -24.79
CA GLN A 443 -31.36 11.00 -23.62
C GLN A 443 -29.94 11.62 -23.65
N VAL A 444 -29.83 12.93 -23.46
CA VAL A 444 -28.54 13.64 -23.50
C VAL A 444 -28.18 14.16 -22.11
N ILE A 445 -26.99 13.82 -21.64
CA ILE A 445 -26.35 14.47 -20.50
C ILE A 445 -25.50 15.61 -21.03
N VAL A 446 -25.82 16.83 -20.60
CA VAL A 446 -25.01 18.02 -20.91
C VAL A 446 -23.74 17.97 -20.08
N GLY A 447 -22.59 17.88 -20.74
CA GLY A 447 -21.29 17.87 -20.06
C GLY A 447 -20.24 18.69 -20.80
N GLU A 448 -19.07 18.77 -20.17
CA GLU A 448 -17.91 19.50 -20.68
C GLU A 448 -16.65 18.78 -20.17
N GLU A 449 -15.68 18.53 -21.06
CA GLU A 449 -14.34 18.09 -20.65
C GLU A 449 -13.45 19.31 -20.43
N VAL A 450 -13.22 19.64 -19.16
CA VAL A 450 -12.49 20.83 -18.75
C VAL A 450 -11.00 20.52 -18.60
N LYS A 451 -10.17 21.25 -19.34
CA LYS A 451 -8.71 21.22 -19.19
C LYS A 451 -8.30 22.04 -17.97
N THR A 452 -7.90 21.37 -16.91
CA THR A 452 -7.35 22.00 -15.71
C THR A 452 -5.83 22.19 -15.83
N SER A 453 -5.23 22.89 -14.88
CA SER A 453 -3.77 22.97 -14.72
C SER A 453 -3.11 21.65 -14.30
N GLN A 454 -3.90 20.65 -13.87
CA GLN A 454 -3.45 19.40 -13.28
C GLN A 454 -4.11 18.17 -13.94
N GLY A 455 -4.57 18.27 -15.19
CA GLY A 455 -5.26 17.18 -15.89
C GLY A 455 -6.59 17.59 -16.51
N GLU A 456 -7.44 16.62 -16.83
CA GLU A 456 -8.79 16.84 -17.34
C GLU A 456 -9.83 16.30 -16.34
N VAL A 457 -10.96 17.01 -16.27
CA VAL A 457 -12.13 16.62 -15.48
C VAL A 457 -13.36 16.86 -16.34
N ILE A 458 -14.26 15.89 -16.39
CA ILE A 458 -15.57 16.07 -17.00
C ILE A 458 -16.58 16.49 -15.94
N GLY A 459 -17.27 17.60 -16.20
CA GLY A 459 -18.50 17.92 -15.49
C GLY A 459 -19.69 17.36 -16.25
N LEU A 460 -20.55 16.60 -15.57
CA LEU A 460 -21.82 16.11 -16.10
C LEU A 460 -23.00 16.87 -15.49
N PHE A 461 -24.11 16.95 -16.22
CA PHE A 461 -25.31 17.70 -15.83
C PHE A 461 -25.05 19.21 -15.65
N LEU A 462 -24.19 19.77 -16.49
CA LEU A 462 -23.87 21.20 -16.45
C LEU A 462 -24.95 22.07 -17.09
N THR A 463 -24.97 23.34 -16.70
CA THR A 463 -25.88 24.38 -17.23
C THR A 463 -25.13 25.54 -17.88
N GLU A 464 -23.90 25.79 -17.46
CA GLU A 464 -23.04 26.86 -17.92
C GLU A 464 -21.61 26.33 -18.17
N ARG A 465 -20.93 26.94 -19.14
CA ARG A 465 -19.54 26.63 -19.49
C ARG A 465 -18.60 26.92 -18.31
N ILE A 466 -17.61 26.05 -18.10
CA ILE A 466 -16.55 26.24 -17.11
C ILE A 466 -15.31 26.86 -17.78
N GLU A 467 -14.63 27.77 -17.08
CA GLU A 467 -13.41 28.38 -17.62
C GLU A 467 -12.24 27.36 -17.61
N PRO A 468 -11.50 27.19 -18.72
CA PRO A 468 -10.31 26.35 -18.75
C PRO A 468 -9.14 26.91 -17.92
N GLY A 469 -8.20 26.04 -17.56
CA GLY A 469 -6.94 26.40 -16.93
C GLY A 469 -6.99 26.65 -15.42
N LEU A 470 -8.17 26.48 -14.81
CA LEU A 470 -8.35 26.48 -13.35
C LEU A 470 -7.57 25.34 -12.68
N THR A 471 -7.39 25.42 -11.36
CA THR A 471 -6.88 24.28 -10.58
C THR A 471 -7.91 23.15 -10.51
N TRP A 472 -7.45 21.94 -10.22
CA TRP A 472 -8.33 20.77 -10.11
C TRP A 472 -9.52 21.00 -9.16
N HIS A 473 -9.25 21.49 -7.95
CA HIS A 473 -10.29 21.76 -6.95
C HIS A 473 -11.20 22.94 -7.32
N GLU A 474 -10.68 23.98 -7.98
CA GLU A 474 -11.52 25.07 -8.49
C GLU A 474 -12.48 24.57 -9.57
N THR A 475 -12.01 23.75 -10.51
CA THR A 475 -12.85 23.12 -11.53
C THR A 475 -13.94 22.26 -10.90
N ILE A 476 -13.58 21.38 -9.95
CA ILE A 476 -14.56 20.57 -9.20
C ILE A 476 -15.58 21.47 -8.51
N THR A 477 -15.13 22.53 -7.84
CA THR A 477 -16.03 23.48 -7.17
C THR A 477 -17.03 24.09 -8.16
N ARG A 478 -16.59 24.49 -9.36
CA ARG A 478 -17.50 25.02 -10.40
C ARG A 478 -18.50 23.99 -10.93
N ILE A 479 -18.11 22.73 -11.03
CA ILE A 479 -19.03 21.63 -11.38
C ILE A 479 -20.10 21.50 -10.28
N ARG A 480 -19.68 21.48 -9.01
CA ARG A 480 -20.58 21.33 -7.86
C ARG A 480 -21.50 22.52 -7.64
N GLU A 481 -21.05 23.75 -7.90
CA GLU A 481 -21.88 24.97 -7.86
C GLU A 481 -23.08 24.90 -8.82
N GLN A 482 -22.94 24.12 -9.90
CA GLN A 482 -24.00 23.86 -10.87
C GLN A 482 -24.82 22.59 -10.56
N ASP A 483 -24.62 21.97 -9.39
CA ASP A 483 -25.27 20.70 -9.02
C ASP A 483 -24.91 19.54 -9.97
N GLY A 484 -23.75 19.67 -10.63
CA GLY A 484 -23.20 18.70 -11.57
C GLY A 484 -22.39 17.60 -10.89
N LEU A 485 -22.09 16.56 -11.68
CA LEU A 485 -21.29 15.41 -11.25
C LEU A 485 -19.87 15.47 -11.81
N VAL A 486 -18.91 15.03 -11.01
CA VAL A 486 -17.48 14.97 -11.33
C VAL A 486 -17.15 13.60 -11.89
N TYR A 487 -16.80 13.56 -13.18
CA TYR A 487 -16.34 12.37 -13.88
C TYR A 487 -14.87 12.54 -14.28
N VAL A 488 -14.00 11.60 -13.91
CA VAL A 488 -12.56 11.69 -14.25
C VAL A 488 -12.28 10.88 -15.53
N PRO A 489 -11.99 11.53 -16.68
CA PRO A 489 -11.68 10.85 -17.93
C PRO A 489 -10.24 10.32 -17.95
N HIS A 490 -10.05 9.15 -18.59
CA HIS A 490 -8.76 8.52 -18.90
C HIS A 490 -7.58 8.86 -17.94
N PRO A 491 -7.73 8.61 -16.63
CA PRO A 491 -6.85 9.17 -15.58
C PRO A 491 -5.38 8.70 -15.63
N PHE A 492 -5.10 7.65 -16.41
CA PHE A 492 -3.77 7.06 -16.55
C PHE A 492 -3.22 7.14 -17.98
N ASP A 493 -3.81 7.94 -18.87
CA ASP A 493 -3.27 8.18 -20.21
C ASP A 493 -2.02 9.07 -20.17
N ARG A 494 -0.86 8.42 -20.11
CA ARG A 494 0.45 9.10 -20.05
C ARG A 494 0.86 9.81 -21.33
N LEU A 495 0.00 9.83 -22.36
CA LEU A 495 0.22 10.61 -23.58
C LEU A 495 -0.41 12.01 -23.52
N HIS A 496 -1.26 12.27 -22.52
CA HIS A 496 -1.89 13.56 -22.27
C HIS A 496 -1.53 14.08 -20.87
N THR A 497 -1.94 15.31 -20.57
CA THR A 497 -1.82 15.87 -19.21
C THR A 497 -2.85 15.17 -18.33
N ILE A 498 -2.39 14.40 -17.36
CA ILE A 498 -3.22 13.67 -16.40
C ILE A 498 -2.97 14.16 -14.97
N PRO A 499 -3.94 13.99 -14.05
CA PRO A 499 -3.71 14.19 -12.64
C PRO A 499 -2.64 13.24 -12.10
N ASP A 500 -1.85 13.74 -11.16
CA ASP A 500 -0.94 12.92 -10.38
C ASP A 500 -1.73 11.95 -9.49
N VAL A 501 -1.20 10.76 -9.23
CA VAL A 501 -1.86 9.73 -8.41
C VAL A 501 -2.14 10.20 -6.98
N HIS A 502 -1.31 11.08 -6.43
CA HIS A 502 -1.52 11.68 -5.12
C HIS A 502 -2.73 12.62 -5.12
N LEU A 503 -2.86 13.45 -6.17
CA LEU A 503 -4.03 14.31 -6.33
C LEU A 503 -5.33 13.49 -6.44
N LEU A 504 -5.31 12.39 -7.22
CA LEU A 504 -6.47 11.49 -7.32
C LEU A 504 -6.84 10.87 -5.96
N ARG A 505 -5.84 10.49 -5.15
CA ARG A 505 -6.05 9.92 -3.81
C ARG A 505 -6.60 10.93 -2.81
N ASP A 506 -6.15 12.17 -2.91
CA ASP A 506 -6.56 13.25 -2.00
C ASP A 506 -7.93 13.81 -2.36
N THR A 507 -8.50 13.42 -3.50
CA THR A 507 -9.81 13.88 -4.00
C THR A 507 -10.81 12.75 -4.22
N LEU A 508 -10.58 11.56 -3.64
CA LEU A 508 -11.45 10.39 -3.83
C LEU A 508 -12.91 10.67 -3.44
N ASP A 509 -13.14 11.47 -2.42
CA ASP A 509 -14.46 11.87 -1.92
C ASP A 509 -15.14 12.95 -2.78
N GLU A 510 -14.40 13.58 -3.70
CA GLU A 510 -14.91 14.58 -4.62
C GLU A 510 -15.28 13.98 -6.00
N ILE A 511 -14.87 12.74 -6.29
CA ILE A 511 -15.08 12.05 -7.58
C ILE A 511 -16.37 11.22 -7.53
N ASP A 512 -17.33 11.52 -8.40
CA ASP A 512 -18.58 10.75 -8.46
C ASP A 512 -18.48 9.52 -9.38
N ALA A 513 -17.69 9.62 -10.46
CA ALA A 513 -17.48 8.53 -11.41
C ALA A 513 -16.07 8.57 -12.01
N PHE A 514 -15.55 7.42 -12.41
CA PHE A 514 -14.16 7.26 -12.85
C PHE A 514 -14.09 6.43 -14.14
N GLU A 515 -13.46 6.96 -15.19
CA GLU A 515 -13.35 6.26 -16.47
C GLU A 515 -12.39 5.07 -16.38
N THR A 516 -12.92 3.84 -16.33
CA THR A 516 -12.10 2.62 -16.29
C THR A 516 -11.87 2.02 -17.67
N TYR A 517 -12.69 2.40 -18.66
CA TYR A 517 -12.50 2.01 -20.05
C TYR A 517 -12.72 3.16 -21.02
N ASN A 518 -11.63 3.58 -21.65
CA ASN A 518 -11.64 4.48 -22.79
C ASN A 518 -11.20 3.72 -24.06
N ALA A 519 -12.04 3.74 -25.09
CA ALA A 519 -11.81 2.97 -26.33
C ALA A 519 -10.70 3.55 -27.22
N ARG A 520 -10.32 4.82 -27.02
CA ARG A 520 -9.37 5.55 -27.86
C ARG A 520 -7.92 5.40 -27.41
N LEU A 521 -7.68 4.87 -26.21
CA LEU A 521 -6.34 4.71 -25.67
C LEU A 521 -5.50 3.70 -26.47
N PRO A 522 -4.26 4.06 -26.88
CA PRO A 522 -3.41 3.17 -27.69
C PRO A 522 -2.83 1.99 -26.90
N PHE A 523 -2.82 2.07 -25.57
CA PHE A 523 -2.28 1.03 -24.70
C PHE A 523 -3.34 0.58 -23.69
N ASP A 524 -3.81 -0.65 -23.83
CA ASP A 524 -4.76 -1.28 -22.88
C ASP A 524 -4.27 -1.31 -21.42
N GLN A 525 -2.96 -1.13 -21.20
CA GLN A 525 -2.39 -0.99 -19.86
C GLN A 525 -3.00 0.17 -19.08
N TYR A 526 -3.38 1.28 -19.73
CA TYR A 526 -3.96 2.44 -19.07
C TYR A 526 -5.36 2.14 -18.52
N ASN A 527 -6.22 1.49 -19.32
CA ASN A 527 -7.52 1.00 -18.85
C ASN A 527 -7.35 0.01 -17.69
N ARG A 528 -6.38 -0.92 -17.77
CA ARG A 528 -6.10 -1.84 -16.65
C ARG A 528 -5.59 -1.14 -15.39
N ASP A 529 -4.90 -0.01 -15.51
CA ASP A 529 -4.46 0.79 -14.36
C ASP A 529 -5.66 1.54 -13.76
N ALA A 530 -6.56 2.06 -14.60
CA ALA A 530 -7.82 2.68 -14.18
C ALA A 530 -8.77 1.70 -13.47
N GLU A 531 -9.03 0.53 -14.07
CA GLU A 531 -9.81 -0.56 -13.45
C GLU A 531 -9.22 -0.97 -12.09
N ARG A 532 -7.89 -1.05 -11.98
CA ARG A 532 -7.23 -1.36 -10.69
C ARG A 532 -7.47 -0.25 -9.66
N PHE A 533 -7.31 1.01 -10.05
CA PHE A 533 -7.49 2.15 -9.15
C PHE A 533 -8.95 2.26 -8.69
N ALA A 534 -9.91 2.19 -9.61
CA ALA A 534 -11.33 2.26 -9.27
C ALA A 534 -11.75 1.13 -8.31
N ARG A 535 -11.32 -0.11 -8.57
CA ARG A 535 -11.57 -1.24 -7.66
C ARG A 535 -10.95 -1.03 -6.29
N LYS A 536 -9.71 -0.53 -6.25
CA LYS A 536 -8.97 -0.28 -5.01
C LYS A 536 -9.69 0.69 -4.08
N TYR A 537 -10.27 1.74 -4.64
CA TYR A 537 -10.96 2.80 -3.89
C TYR A 537 -12.48 2.76 -4.05
N ASN A 538 -13.03 1.64 -4.52
CA ASN A 538 -14.46 1.42 -4.71
C ASN A 538 -15.19 2.57 -5.45
N LEU A 539 -14.58 3.09 -6.50
CA LEU A 539 -15.13 4.18 -7.31
C LEU A 539 -16.18 3.63 -8.29
N VAL A 540 -17.19 4.44 -8.59
CA VAL A 540 -18.19 4.12 -9.62
C VAL A 540 -17.52 4.13 -10.99
N GLU A 541 -17.52 2.97 -11.66
CA GLU A 541 -16.85 2.79 -12.94
C GLU A 541 -17.69 3.33 -14.11
N GLY A 542 -17.07 4.16 -14.96
CA GLY A 542 -17.63 4.66 -16.21
C GLY A 542 -16.81 4.24 -17.43
N ALA A 543 -17.40 4.39 -18.62
CA ALA A 543 -16.73 4.10 -19.88
C ALA A 543 -17.16 5.06 -20.99
N GLY A 544 -16.21 5.37 -21.87
CA GLY A 544 -16.36 6.38 -22.90
C GLY A 544 -15.66 6.01 -24.20
N SER A 545 -16.28 6.31 -25.34
CA SER A 545 -15.63 6.08 -26.64
C SER A 545 -14.53 7.10 -26.93
N ASP A 546 -14.61 8.27 -26.30
CA ASP A 546 -13.78 9.45 -26.56
C ASP A 546 -13.75 9.75 -28.08
N SER A 547 -14.93 9.64 -28.67
CA SER A 547 -15.07 9.61 -30.12
C SER A 547 -15.02 11.02 -30.71
N HIS A 548 -14.10 11.20 -31.65
CA HIS A 548 -13.91 12.44 -32.43
C HIS A 548 -14.37 12.31 -33.89
N VAL A 549 -14.90 11.14 -34.26
CA VAL A 549 -15.43 10.83 -35.59
C VAL A 549 -16.64 9.92 -35.45
N VAL A 550 -17.66 10.09 -36.30
CA VAL A 550 -18.89 9.27 -36.24
C VAL A 550 -18.66 7.76 -36.17
N GLN A 551 -17.61 7.24 -36.82
CA GLN A 551 -17.29 5.81 -36.82
C GLN A 551 -16.80 5.30 -35.46
N GLY A 552 -16.36 6.17 -34.57
CA GLY A 552 -15.89 5.84 -33.22
C GLY A 552 -17.02 5.74 -32.19
N LEU A 553 -18.21 6.29 -32.49
CA LEU A 553 -19.33 6.33 -31.55
C LEU A 553 -19.75 4.92 -31.11
N GLY A 554 -19.96 4.75 -29.80
CA GLY A 554 -20.38 3.49 -29.20
C GLY A 554 -19.33 2.37 -29.23
N THR A 555 -18.04 2.70 -29.44
CA THR A 555 -16.94 1.72 -29.30
C THR A 555 -16.66 1.35 -27.84
N ALA A 556 -17.08 2.19 -26.91
CA ALA A 556 -17.31 1.87 -25.51
C ALA A 556 -18.71 2.38 -25.12
N ALA A 557 -19.35 1.69 -24.17
CA ALA A 557 -20.59 2.12 -23.56
C ALA A 557 -20.76 1.43 -22.21
N VAL A 558 -21.73 1.87 -21.42
CA VAL A 558 -22.20 1.22 -20.19
C VAL A 558 -23.64 0.79 -20.40
N HIS A 559 -23.91 -0.49 -20.15
CA HIS A 559 -25.26 -1.02 -20.05
C HIS A 559 -25.70 -1.00 -18.59
N MET A 560 -26.72 -0.22 -18.27
CA MET A 560 -27.13 0.07 -16.89
C MET A 560 -28.65 0.21 -16.80
N PRO A 561 -29.24 0.16 -15.59
CA PRO A 561 -30.63 0.57 -15.40
C PRO A 561 -30.88 1.98 -15.95
N ALA A 562 -32.10 2.23 -16.42
CA ALA A 562 -32.53 3.58 -16.77
C ALA A 562 -32.62 4.47 -15.52
N TRP A 563 -32.42 5.77 -15.70
CA TRP A 563 -32.44 6.79 -14.65
C TRP A 563 -33.35 7.96 -15.02
N ASP A 564 -33.80 8.70 -14.01
CA ASP A 564 -34.67 9.86 -14.19
C ASP A 564 -33.99 11.17 -13.76
N ASP A 565 -33.03 11.09 -12.84
CA ASP A 565 -32.29 12.22 -12.27
C ASP A 565 -30.81 11.86 -12.02
N LYS A 566 -30.01 12.84 -11.56
CA LYS A 566 -28.56 12.67 -11.34
C LYS A 566 -28.22 11.66 -10.24
N GLU A 567 -29.06 11.53 -9.22
CA GLU A 567 -28.84 10.60 -8.10
C GLU A 567 -29.10 9.16 -8.56
N SER A 568 -30.24 8.93 -9.22
CA SER A 568 -30.58 7.65 -9.85
C SER A 568 -29.61 7.28 -10.98
N PHE A 569 -29.03 8.26 -11.68
CA PHE A 569 -27.96 8.04 -12.65
C PHE A 569 -26.73 7.41 -11.99
N LEU A 570 -26.20 8.00 -10.90
CA LEU A 570 -25.04 7.45 -10.20
C LEU A 570 -25.32 6.06 -9.61
N LEU A 571 -26.49 5.88 -9.01
CA LEU A 571 -26.96 4.59 -8.50
C LEU A 571 -26.98 3.53 -9.61
N ALA A 572 -27.51 3.87 -10.78
CA ALA A 572 -27.57 2.97 -11.92
C ALA A 572 -26.19 2.72 -12.53
N LEU A 573 -25.32 3.73 -12.57
CA LEU A 573 -23.96 3.60 -13.11
C LEU A 573 -23.13 2.63 -12.25
N GLY A 574 -23.30 2.66 -10.93
CA GLY A 574 -22.71 1.68 -10.01
C GLY A 574 -23.16 0.23 -10.23
N GLN A 575 -24.23 -0.01 -11.00
CA GLN A 575 -24.70 -1.33 -11.42
C GLN A 575 -24.35 -1.64 -12.89
N GLY A 576 -23.66 -0.72 -13.57
CA GLY A 576 -23.41 -0.77 -15.00
C GLY A 576 -22.42 -1.86 -15.41
N GLU A 577 -22.70 -2.49 -16.55
CA GLU A 577 -21.75 -3.38 -17.23
C GLU A 577 -21.09 -2.63 -18.39
N ILE A 578 -19.76 -2.54 -18.38
CA ILE A 578 -19.00 -1.90 -19.46
C ILE A 578 -19.01 -2.78 -20.72
N LEU A 579 -19.58 -2.24 -21.80
CA LEU A 579 -19.60 -2.84 -23.12
C LEU A 579 -18.39 -2.36 -23.94
N LYS A 580 -17.51 -3.30 -24.28
CA LYS A 580 -16.31 -3.05 -25.11
C LYS A 580 -16.58 -3.46 -26.55
N ARG A 581 -16.64 -2.51 -27.49
CA ARG A 581 -16.87 -2.74 -28.95
C ARG A 581 -15.68 -2.21 -29.76
N PRO A 582 -14.46 -2.75 -29.58
CA PRO A 582 -13.24 -2.15 -30.09
C PRO A 582 -13.21 -2.10 -31.63
N LYS A 583 -12.81 -0.94 -32.17
CA LYS A 583 -12.46 -0.76 -33.58
C LYS A 583 -10.97 -0.46 -33.69
N SER A 584 -10.40 -0.66 -34.88
CA SER A 584 -8.97 -0.40 -35.11
C SER A 584 -8.65 1.08 -34.86
N LEU A 585 -7.75 1.37 -33.90
CA LEU A 585 -7.33 2.74 -33.60
C LEU A 585 -6.65 3.42 -34.79
N LEU A 586 -5.83 2.68 -35.54
CA LEU A 586 -5.21 3.20 -36.78
C LEU A 586 -6.26 3.60 -37.81
N TYR A 587 -7.37 2.86 -37.88
CA TYR A 587 -8.49 3.18 -38.75
C TYR A 587 -9.20 4.46 -38.29
N LEU A 588 -9.51 4.58 -36.99
CA LEU A 588 -10.17 5.78 -36.44
C LEU A 588 -9.28 7.03 -36.52
N GLN A 589 -7.98 6.92 -36.18
CA GLN A 589 -7.02 8.02 -36.30
C GLN A 589 -6.80 8.42 -37.77
N GLY A 590 -6.76 7.45 -38.68
CA GLY A 590 -6.68 7.72 -40.12
C GLY A 590 -7.89 8.52 -40.62
N LEU A 591 -9.10 8.19 -40.14
CA LEU A 591 -10.31 8.95 -40.47
C LEU A 591 -10.30 10.37 -39.91
N LYS A 592 -9.84 10.56 -38.66
CA LYS A 592 -9.65 11.89 -38.06
C LYS A 592 -8.72 12.75 -38.92
N TRP A 593 -7.55 12.22 -39.27
CA TRP A 593 -6.58 12.93 -40.10
C TRP A 593 -7.13 13.31 -41.48
N VAL A 594 -7.94 12.45 -42.09
CA VAL A 594 -8.63 12.75 -43.36
C VAL A 594 -9.67 13.86 -43.17
N ASN A 595 -10.44 13.85 -42.08
CA ASN A 595 -11.40 14.92 -41.78
C ASN A 595 -10.71 16.28 -41.54
N ASP A 596 -9.57 16.27 -40.85
CA ASP A 596 -8.76 17.47 -40.61
C ASP A 596 -8.18 18.04 -41.91
N LEU A 597 -7.65 17.18 -42.78
CA LEU A 597 -7.09 17.58 -44.08
C LEU A 597 -8.14 18.08 -45.08
N THR A 598 -9.35 17.52 -45.03
CA THR A 598 -10.45 17.94 -45.92
C THR A 598 -11.11 19.24 -45.48
N GLY A 599 -10.66 19.85 -44.36
CA GLY A 599 -11.13 21.15 -43.89
C GLY A 599 -12.56 21.15 -43.35
N ARG A 600 -13.12 19.97 -43.04
CA ARG A 600 -14.47 19.86 -42.46
C ARG A 600 -14.53 20.34 -41.01
N SER A 601 -13.41 20.30 -40.27
CA SER A 601 -13.30 20.83 -38.90
C SER A 601 -13.26 22.37 -38.80
N LYS A 602 -13.19 23.10 -39.93
CA LYS A 602 -13.04 24.58 -39.95
C LYS A 602 -14.23 25.34 -40.53
N ARG A 603 -15.36 24.69 -40.84
CA ARG A 603 -16.54 25.39 -41.38
C ARG A 603 -17.51 25.77 -40.26
N PRO A 604 -17.89 27.07 -40.14
CA PRO A 604 -18.89 27.47 -39.16
C PRO A 604 -20.28 26.87 -39.49
N PRO A 605 -21.17 26.72 -38.48
CA PRO A 605 -22.39 25.88 -38.57
C PRO A 605 -23.42 26.31 -39.64
N ALA A 606 -23.32 27.51 -40.21
CA ALA A 606 -24.39 28.11 -41.00
C ALA A 606 -24.49 27.66 -42.48
N GLU A 607 -23.51 26.95 -43.03
CA GLU A 607 -23.46 26.71 -44.50
C GLU A 607 -24.12 25.41 -45.00
N LEU A 608 -24.78 24.63 -44.15
CA LEU A 608 -25.45 23.38 -44.56
C LEU A 608 -26.97 23.50 -44.75
N ALA A 609 -27.57 24.67 -44.52
CA ALA A 609 -29.02 24.89 -44.64
C ALA A 609 -29.52 25.23 -46.06
N ASP A 610 -28.65 25.42 -47.05
CA ASP A 610 -29.09 25.77 -48.41
C ASP A 610 -28.32 25.00 -49.48
N ARG A 611 -28.81 23.80 -49.80
CA ARG A 611 -28.76 23.28 -51.18
C ARG A 611 -30.08 22.56 -51.51
N PRO A 612 -30.64 22.80 -52.71
CA PRO A 612 -32.01 22.41 -53.08
C PRO A 612 -32.23 20.91 -53.20
#